data_AF-A0A952P7W4-F1
#
_entry.id   AF-A0A952P7W4-F1
#
_cell.length_a   1.000
_cell.length_b   1.000
_cell.length_c   1.000
_cell.angle_alpha   90.00
_cell.angle_beta   90.00
_cell.angle_gamma   90.00
#
_symmetry.space_group_name_H-M   'P 1'
#
loop_
_entity.id
_entity.type
_entity.pdbx_description
1 polymer ?
#
loop_
_entity_poly.entity_id
_entity_poly.type
_entity_poly.pdbx_seq_one_letter_code
_entity_poly.pdbx_strand_id
1 'polypeptide(L)'
;MNNRQPESLNSLLEKVAEYIQTIQSGFDAYQNECFDKRLPQFFCLELNGEAGELANLEKKSWKGKDVPFDRFEDEAADVMIALLNYSNSKGIELGKAVYNKLVRIENKRALLESKGEKY
;
A
#
# COMPACT_ATOMS: atom_id res chain seq x y z
N MET A 1 -0.28 -31.35 11.70
CA MET A 1 0.05 -31.05 10.29
C MET A 1 0.88 -29.78 10.29
N ASN A 2 2.11 -29.83 9.77
CA ASN A 2 2.90 -28.62 9.55
C ASN A 2 2.21 -27.82 8.45
N ASN A 3 1.45 -26.77 8.80
CA ASN A 3 1.02 -25.78 7.82
C ASN A 3 2.27 -25.01 7.39
N ARG A 4 2.97 -25.52 6.37
CA ARG A 4 3.98 -24.75 5.66
C ARG A 4 3.28 -23.56 5.05
N GLN A 5 3.72 -22.36 5.42
CA GLN A 5 3.30 -21.15 4.73
C GLN A 5 3.69 -21.24 3.24
N PRO A 6 2.90 -20.66 2.33
CA PRO A 6 3.26 -20.59 0.92
C PRO A 6 4.66 -19.99 0.75
N GLU A 7 5.51 -20.62 -0.07
CA GLU A 7 6.87 -20.11 -0.32
C GLU A 7 6.85 -18.69 -0.89
N SER A 8 5.81 -18.37 -1.70
CA SER A 8 5.56 -17.02 -2.21
C SER A 8 5.32 -15.99 -1.11
N LEU A 9 4.67 -16.37 0.00
CA LEU A 9 4.45 -15.49 1.13
C LEU A 9 5.76 -15.22 1.86
N ASN A 10 6.58 -16.25 2.12
CA ASN A 10 7.85 -16.07 2.81
C ASN A 10 8.76 -15.09 2.05
N SER A 11 8.90 -15.29 0.72
CA SER A 11 9.67 -14.38 -0.12
C SER A 11 9.09 -12.95 -0.14
N LEU A 12 7.76 -12.81 -0.13
CA LEU A 12 7.12 -11.50 -0.08
C LEU A 12 7.36 -10.79 1.26
N LEU A 13 7.25 -11.51 2.38
CA LEU A 13 7.40 -10.97 3.72
C LEU A 13 8.80 -10.36 3.95
N GLU A 14 9.85 -11.05 3.51
CA GLU A 14 11.23 -10.56 3.57
C GLU A 14 11.38 -9.24 2.79
N LYS A 15 10.93 -9.25 1.52
CA LYS A 15 11.02 -8.09 0.63
C LYS A 15 10.20 -6.88 1.12
N VAL A 16 9.01 -7.12 1.65
CA VAL A 16 8.14 -6.07 2.18
C VAL A 16 8.77 -5.39 3.39
N ALA A 17 9.35 -6.16 4.30
CA ALA A 17 9.98 -5.60 5.49
C ALA A 17 11.19 -4.72 5.13
N GLU A 18 12.00 -5.14 4.16
CA GLU A 18 13.22 -4.44 3.77
C GLU A 18 12.96 -3.26 2.81
N TYR A 19 12.30 -3.51 1.69
CA TYR A 19 12.21 -2.53 0.61
C TYR A 19 11.22 -1.41 0.91
N ILE A 20 10.07 -1.72 1.52
CA ILE A 20 9.12 -0.65 1.87
C ILE A 20 9.74 0.28 2.89
N GLN A 21 10.48 -0.24 3.88
CA GLN A 21 11.13 0.60 4.87
C GLN A 21 12.21 1.50 4.25
N THR A 22 13.01 0.95 3.34
CA THR A 22 14.03 1.70 2.59
C THR A 22 13.40 2.81 1.75
N ILE A 23 12.37 2.48 0.96
CA ILE A 23 11.63 3.43 0.12
C ILE A 23 10.98 4.52 0.98
N GLN A 24 10.28 4.11 2.04
CA GLN A 24 9.60 5.01 2.96
C GLN A 24 10.56 6.04 3.57
N SER A 25 11.75 5.59 3.99
CA SER A 25 12.78 6.46 4.56
C SER A 25 13.35 7.43 3.50
N GLY A 26 13.48 6.97 2.25
CA GLY A 26 13.86 7.83 1.13
C GLY A 26 12.84 8.95 0.87
N PHE A 27 11.55 8.62 0.88
CA PHE A 27 10.48 9.63 0.76
C PHE A 27 10.48 10.61 1.93
N ASP A 28 10.70 10.15 3.17
CA ASP A 28 10.78 11.04 4.32
C ASP A 28 11.95 12.02 4.20
N ALA A 29 13.12 11.54 3.81
CA ALA A 29 14.30 12.38 3.59
C ALA A 29 14.04 13.44 2.51
N TYR A 30 13.52 13.01 1.35
CA TYR A 30 13.19 13.89 0.25
C TYR A 30 12.13 14.94 0.64
N GLN A 31 11.07 14.53 1.34
CA GLN A 31 10.03 15.45 1.83
C GLN A 31 10.60 16.50 2.77
N ASN A 32 11.42 16.09 3.75
CA ASN A 32 12.01 17.00 4.73
C ASN A 32 13.06 17.95 4.11
N GLU A 33 13.71 17.54 3.02
CA GLU A 33 14.70 18.36 2.31
C GLU A 33 14.04 19.40 1.40
N CYS A 34 12.99 19.01 0.66
CA CYS A 34 12.46 19.80 -0.44
C CYS A 34 11.13 20.53 -0.13
N PHE A 35 10.43 20.18 0.95
CA PHE A 35 9.08 20.68 1.22
C PHE A 35 8.88 21.12 2.68
N ASP A 36 7.90 22.00 2.89
CA ASP A 36 7.47 22.39 4.24
C ASP A 36 6.87 21.20 4.99
N LYS A 37 7.15 21.13 6.30
CA LYS A 37 6.51 20.13 7.16
C LYS A 37 5.00 20.27 7.14
N ARG A 38 4.31 19.18 6.80
CA ARG A 38 2.84 19.07 6.84
C ARG A 38 2.39 18.15 7.96
N LEU A 39 1.21 18.44 8.48
CA LEU A 39 0.57 17.61 9.49
C LEU A 39 -0.03 16.35 8.87
N PRO A 40 -0.18 15.25 9.62
CA PRO A 40 -0.76 14.03 9.08
C PRO A 40 -2.18 14.16 8.51
N GLN A 41 -2.96 15.14 9.00
CA GLN A 41 -4.30 15.43 8.49
C GLN A 41 -4.24 15.91 7.03
N PHE A 42 -3.19 16.66 6.67
CA PHE A 42 -2.97 17.10 5.30
C PHE A 42 -2.75 15.89 4.38
N PHE A 43 -1.77 15.04 4.71
CA PHE A 43 -1.47 13.84 3.90
C PHE A 43 -2.62 12.84 3.86
N CYS A 44 -3.45 12.76 4.91
CA CYS A 44 -4.65 11.91 4.91
C CYS A 44 -5.69 12.41 3.89
N LEU A 45 -5.88 13.73 3.79
CA LEU A 45 -6.79 14.33 2.81
C LEU A 45 -6.23 14.21 1.39
N GLU A 46 -4.92 14.42 1.21
CA GLU A 46 -4.21 14.20 -0.05
C GLU A 46 -4.39 12.75 -0.53
N LEU A 47 -4.08 11.76 0.33
CA LEU A 47 -4.29 10.34 0.03
C LEU A 47 -5.73 10.03 -0.44
N ASN A 48 -6.74 10.62 0.20
CA ASN A 48 -8.13 10.43 -0.21
C ASN A 48 -8.44 11.13 -1.55
N GLY A 49 -7.78 12.25 -1.84
CA GLY A 49 -7.81 12.92 -3.14
C GLY A 49 -7.32 11.99 -4.24
N GLU A 50 -6.07 11.53 -4.14
CA GLU A 50 -5.42 10.69 -5.17
C GLU A 50 -6.16 9.36 -5.36
N ALA A 51 -6.60 8.73 -4.27
CA ALA A 51 -7.40 7.51 -4.38
C ALA A 51 -8.76 7.76 -5.06
N GLY A 52 -9.34 8.95 -4.87
CA GLY A 52 -10.56 9.38 -5.53
C GLY A 52 -10.36 9.65 -7.03
N GLU A 53 -9.22 10.20 -7.41
CA GLU A 53 -8.83 10.45 -8.80
C GLU A 53 -8.66 9.13 -9.55
N LEU A 54 -7.88 8.20 -8.99
CA LEU A 54 -7.72 6.84 -9.52
C LEU A 54 -9.08 6.13 -9.68
N ALA A 55 -9.93 6.16 -8.66
CA ALA A 55 -11.27 5.57 -8.72
C ALA A 55 -12.16 6.23 -9.79
N ASN A 56 -11.97 7.52 -10.05
CA ASN A 56 -12.71 8.23 -11.08
C ASN A 56 -12.25 7.84 -12.49
N LEU A 57 -10.96 7.58 -12.72
CA LEU A 57 -10.45 7.02 -13.98
C LEU A 57 -11.04 5.62 -14.23
N GLU A 58 -11.00 4.76 -13.21
CA GLU A 58 -11.57 3.41 -13.29
C GLU A 58 -13.07 3.47 -13.64
N LYS A 59 -13.83 4.36 -12.98
CA LYS A 59 -15.25 4.59 -13.29
C LYS A 59 -15.47 5.05 -14.74
N LYS A 60 -14.58 5.87 -15.32
CA LYS A 60 -14.70 6.32 -16.71
C LYS A 60 -14.43 5.15 -17.67
N SER A 61 -13.36 4.40 -17.46
CA SER A 61 -13.01 3.20 -18.23
C SER A 61 -14.14 2.17 -18.18
N TRP A 62 -14.67 1.90 -16.98
CA TRP A 62 -15.80 0.98 -16.79
C TRP A 62 -17.06 1.41 -17.55
N LYS A 63 -17.28 2.72 -17.74
CA LYS A 63 -18.37 3.27 -18.55
C LYS A 63 -18.08 3.28 -20.06
N GLY A 64 -17.01 2.63 -20.51
CA GLY A 64 -16.62 2.53 -21.92
C GLY A 64 -15.96 3.79 -22.47
N LYS A 65 -15.48 4.71 -21.62
CA LYS A 65 -14.67 5.84 -22.09
C LYS A 65 -13.24 5.38 -22.31
N ASP A 66 -12.64 5.83 -23.41
CA ASP A 66 -11.22 5.68 -23.63
C ASP A 66 -10.46 6.58 -22.65
N VAL A 67 -9.63 5.97 -21.80
CA VAL A 67 -8.80 6.64 -20.81
C VAL A 67 -7.37 6.18 -21.06
N PRO A 68 -6.45 7.09 -21.41
CA PRO A 68 -5.05 6.77 -21.58
C PRO A 68 -4.47 6.06 -20.35
N PHE A 69 -3.64 5.03 -20.57
CA PHE A 69 -3.11 4.18 -19.49
C PHE A 69 -2.11 4.93 -18.59
N ASP A 70 -1.34 5.86 -19.15
CA ASP A 70 -0.43 6.75 -18.43
C ASP A 70 -1.14 7.50 -17.30
N ARG A 71 -2.40 7.88 -17.48
CA ARG A 71 -3.20 8.47 -16.40
C ARG A 71 -3.40 7.52 -15.23
N PHE A 72 -3.58 6.23 -15.46
CA PHE A 72 -3.69 5.27 -14.35
C PHE A 72 -2.35 5.08 -13.64
N GLU A 73 -1.24 5.13 -14.38
CA GLU A 73 0.10 5.05 -13.80
C GLU A 73 0.37 6.24 -12.88
N ASP A 74 0.04 7.45 -13.33
CA ASP A 74 0.19 8.69 -12.55
C ASP A 74 -0.62 8.63 -11.24
N GLU A 75 -1.94 8.39 -11.31
CA GLU A 75 -2.77 8.37 -10.09
C GLU A 75 -2.39 7.21 -9.13
N ALA A 76 -1.93 6.08 -9.66
CA ALA A 76 -1.46 4.98 -8.82
C ALA A 76 -0.15 5.33 -8.10
N ALA A 77 0.76 6.05 -8.77
CA ALA A 77 1.96 6.58 -8.16
C ALA A 77 1.63 7.61 -7.09
N ASP A 78 0.71 8.54 -7.36
CA ASP A 78 0.29 9.57 -6.42
C ASP A 78 -0.31 8.98 -5.15
N VAL A 79 -1.16 7.94 -5.27
CA VAL A 79 -1.67 7.18 -4.12
C VAL A 79 -0.54 6.57 -3.28
N MET A 80 0.48 5.99 -3.93
CA MET A 80 1.61 5.38 -3.22
C MET A 80 2.43 6.44 -2.47
N ILE A 81 2.71 7.58 -3.12
CA ILE A 81 3.46 8.69 -2.54
C ILE A 81 2.70 9.26 -1.33
N ALA A 82 1.42 9.56 -1.50
CA ALA A 82 0.57 10.10 -0.44
C ALA A 82 0.47 9.14 0.76
N LEU A 83 0.38 7.83 0.52
CA LEU A 83 0.35 6.82 1.57
C LEU A 83 1.68 6.77 2.36
N LEU A 84 2.82 6.86 1.68
CA LEU A 84 4.13 6.85 2.31
C LEU A 84 4.34 8.12 3.14
N ASN A 85 4.01 9.29 2.60
CA ASN A 85 4.08 10.57 3.32
C ASN A 85 3.17 10.60 4.54
N TYR A 86 1.93 10.11 4.40
CA TYR A 86 1.02 9.93 5.52
C TYR A 86 1.63 9.01 6.60
N SER A 87 2.17 7.86 6.19
CA SER A 87 2.79 6.90 7.10
C SER A 87 3.97 7.52 7.86
N ASN A 88 4.84 8.25 7.16
CA ASN A 88 5.96 8.98 7.75
C ASN A 88 5.48 10.02 8.77
N SER A 89 4.54 10.88 8.37
CA SER A 89 4.01 11.93 9.26
C SER A 89 3.34 11.37 10.53
N LYS A 90 2.80 10.14 10.47
CA LYS A 90 2.22 9.42 11.60
C LYS A 90 3.20 8.56 12.40
N GLY A 91 4.44 8.39 11.94
CA GLY A 91 5.40 7.47 12.55
C GLY A 91 5.01 6.00 12.38
N ILE A 92 4.31 5.66 11.30
CA ILE A 92 3.95 4.27 10.97
C ILE A 92 5.12 3.64 10.21
N GLU A 93 5.68 2.56 10.74
CA GLU A 93 6.60 1.67 10.00
C GLU A 93 5.80 0.82 9.00
N LEU A 94 5.61 1.31 7.77
CA LEU A 94 4.66 0.73 6.82
C LEU A 94 5.06 -0.70 6.43
N GLY A 95 6.35 -0.96 6.19
CA GLY A 95 6.84 -2.30 5.86
C GLY A 95 6.49 -3.33 6.93
N LYS A 96 6.71 -2.99 8.20
CA LYS A 96 6.34 -3.84 9.34
C LYS A 96 4.83 -3.99 9.50
N ALA A 97 4.07 -2.93 9.26
CA ALA A 97 2.61 -2.98 9.31
C ALA A 97 2.03 -3.92 8.23
N VAL A 98 2.54 -3.85 7.00
CA VAL A 98 2.17 -4.73 5.89
C VAL A 98 2.59 -6.17 6.17
N TYR A 99 3.83 -6.41 6.61
CA TYR A 99 4.31 -7.73 7.04
C TYR A 99 3.33 -8.39 8.02
N ASN A 100 3.02 -7.68 9.12
CA ASN A 100 2.15 -8.20 10.17
C ASN A 100 0.72 -8.45 9.66
N LYS A 101 0.23 -7.62 8.74
CA LYS A 101 -1.09 -7.79 8.14
C LYS A 101 -1.12 -9.02 7.24
N LEU A 102 -0.10 -9.25 6.41
CA LEU A 102 0.01 -10.42 5.53
C LEU A 102 0.05 -11.73 6.34
N VAL A 103 0.83 -11.79 7.42
CA VAL A 103 0.85 -12.95 8.33
C VAL A 103 -0.55 -13.24 8.89
N ARG A 104 -1.29 -12.21 9.33
CA ARG A 104 -2.67 -12.38 9.82
C ARG A 104 -3.63 -12.86 8.74
N ILE A 105 -3.50 -12.34 7.52
CA ILE A 105 -4.31 -12.77 6.37
C ILE A 105 -4.07 -14.24 6.09
N GLU A 106 -2.81 -14.67 6.02
CA GLU A 106 -2.45 -16.06 5.75
C GLU A 106 -2.95 -17.01 6.85
N ASN A 107 -2.75 -16.66 8.11
CA ASN A 107 -3.22 -17.49 9.22
C ASN A 107 -4.75 -17.67 9.17
N LYS A 108 -5.49 -16.62 8.79
CA LYS A 108 -6.94 -16.71 8.60
C LYS A 108 -7.30 -17.56 7.38
N ARG A 109 -6.60 -17.39 6.25
CA ARG A 109 -6.79 -18.20 5.03
C ARG A 109 -6.60 -19.70 5.32
N ALA A 110 -5.48 -20.06 5.95
CA ALA A 110 -5.15 -21.44 6.28
C ALA A 110 -6.13 -22.06 7.30
N LEU A 111 -6.63 -21.26 8.25
CA LEU A 111 -7.67 -21.71 9.19
C LEU A 111 -8.99 -22.01 8.48
N LEU A 112 -9.44 -21.15 7.58
CA LEU A 112 -10.67 -21.36 6.81
C LEU A 112 -10.54 -22.59 5.90
N GLU A 113 -9.39 -22.73 5.24
CA GLU A 113 -9.08 -23.91 4.43
C GLU A 113 -9.13 -25.22 5.23
N SER A 114 -8.60 -25.23 6.46
CA SER A 114 -8.69 -26.41 7.35
C SER A 114 -10.12 -26.80 7.75
N LYS A 115 -11.08 -25.87 7.57
CA LYS A 115 -12.51 -26.07 7.82
C LYS A 115 -13.31 -26.35 6.54
N GLY A 116 -12.66 -26.35 5.37
CA GLY A 116 -13.33 -26.45 4.08
C GLY A 116 -14.06 -25.15 3.66
N GLU A 117 -13.75 -24.03 4.30
CA GLU A 117 -14.30 -22.71 4.02
C GLU A 117 -13.36 -21.91 3.09
N LYS A 118 -13.89 -20.90 2.39
CA LYS A 118 -13.11 -19.98 1.54
C LYS A 118 -12.88 -18.65 2.27
N TYR A 119 -11.72 -18.03 2.01
CA TYR A 119 -11.34 -16.71 2.54
C TYR A 119 -12.20 -15.58 1.98
#